data_AF-X1W1D4-F1
#
_entry.id   AF-X1W1D4-F1
#
_cell.length_a   1.000
_cell.length_b   1.000
_cell.length_c   1.000
_cell.angle_alpha   90.00
_cell.angle_beta   90.00
_cell.angle_gamma   90.00
#
_symmetry.space_group_name_H-M   'P 1'
#
loop_
_entity.id
_entity.type
_entity.pdbx_description
1 polymer ?
#
loop_
_entity_poly.entity_id
_entity_poly.type
_entity_poly.pdbx_seq_one_letter_code
_entity_poly.pdbx_strand_id
1 'polypeptide(L)'
;YYITGLVDALPSAANVEHYAHIVREKYILREIIDTAYKLTTDAYEGEDDPNQLLDKAEHNLFDLARRGLIPKSVALEPILAEAYQKLDKRQSGDKKHAYSGVPSGFKDLDDMTDGFQPSDLVILAGRPSMGKTTLALNMARNAAKEYGHKVGIFSMEMSSYQIAMRLLTAEAKVDSHKMRKGTLSKSEWPRLAQAVGELSDIPAYIDDTASLDILDLRSRIR
;
A
#
# COMPACT_ATOMS: atom_id res chain seq x y z
N TYR A 1 1.82 -43.28 -32.51
CA TYR A 1 0.50 -43.30 -31.86
C TYR A 1 0.37 -42.43 -30.60
N TYR A 2 1.44 -41.80 -30.07
CA TYR A 2 1.32 -40.91 -28.90
C TYR A 2 0.69 -39.54 -29.23
N ILE A 3 1.15 -38.88 -30.30
CA ILE A 3 0.62 -37.57 -30.73
C ILE A 3 -0.83 -37.65 -31.21
N THR A 4 -1.20 -38.71 -31.94
CA THR A 4 -2.58 -38.95 -32.40
C THR A 4 -3.52 -39.18 -31.22
N GLY A 5 -3.10 -39.93 -30.19
CA GLY A 5 -3.89 -40.13 -28.97
C GLY A 5 -4.10 -38.86 -28.13
N LEU A 6 -3.19 -37.88 -28.20
CA LEU A 6 -3.36 -36.59 -27.53
C LEU A 6 -4.42 -35.72 -28.20
N VAL A 7 -4.59 -35.82 -29.52
CA VAL A 7 -5.64 -35.12 -30.27
C VAL A 7 -7.01 -35.70 -29.92
N ASP A 8 -7.11 -37.02 -29.82
CA ASP A 8 -8.37 -37.71 -29.49
C ASP A 8 -8.75 -37.59 -28.00
N ALA A 9 -7.80 -37.31 -27.12
CA ALA A 9 -8.02 -37.17 -25.68
C ALA A 9 -8.57 -35.79 -25.26
N LEU A 10 -8.60 -34.80 -26.15
CA LEU A 10 -9.10 -33.45 -25.86
C LEU A 10 -10.59 -33.33 -26.27
N PRO A 11 -11.52 -33.15 -25.32
CA PRO A 11 -12.95 -33.02 -25.63
C PRO A 11 -13.28 -31.76 -26.44
N SER A 12 -12.51 -30.67 -26.26
CA SER A 12 -12.64 -29.42 -27.02
C SER A 12 -11.42 -28.52 -26.82
N ALA A 13 -10.95 -27.89 -27.91
CA ALA A 13 -9.91 -26.86 -27.86
C ALA A 13 -10.35 -25.56 -27.16
N ALA A 14 -11.67 -25.36 -26.97
CA ALA A 14 -12.20 -24.18 -26.28
C ALA A 14 -11.83 -24.15 -24.78
N ASN A 15 -11.49 -25.30 -24.19
CA ASN A 15 -11.17 -25.44 -22.76
C ASN A 15 -9.66 -25.50 -22.48
N VAL A 16 -8.81 -25.18 -23.45
CA VAL A 16 -7.34 -25.23 -23.30
C VAL A 16 -6.87 -24.37 -22.12
N GLU A 17 -7.46 -23.20 -21.92
CA GLU A 17 -7.13 -22.34 -20.78
C GLU A 17 -7.44 -23.03 -19.45
N HIS A 18 -8.60 -23.69 -19.34
CA HIS A 18 -8.98 -24.45 -18.15
C HIS A 18 -8.03 -25.61 -17.86
N TYR A 19 -7.64 -26.40 -18.87
CA TYR A 19 -6.68 -27.49 -18.70
C TYR A 19 -5.27 -26.98 -18.35
N ALA A 20 -4.84 -25.86 -18.95
CA ALA A 20 -3.58 -25.21 -18.61
C ALA A 20 -3.56 -24.73 -17.15
N HIS A 21 -4.70 -24.20 -16.65
CA HIS A 21 -4.87 -23.87 -15.24
C HIS A 21 -4.70 -25.09 -14.33
N ILE A 22 -5.33 -26.23 -14.63
CA ILE A 22 -5.21 -27.45 -13.83
C ILE A 22 -3.74 -27.93 -13.79
N VAL A 23 -3.07 -28.00 -14.95
CA VAL A 23 -1.67 -28.44 -15.00
C VAL A 23 -0.77 -27.53 -14.17
N ARG A 24 -1.00 -26.21 -14.24
CA ARG A 24 -0.28 -25.22 -13.44
C ARG A 24 -0.55 -25.36 -11.95
N GLU A 25 -1.80 -25.50 -11.54
CA GLU A 25 -2.15 -25.70 -10.13
C GLU A 25 -1.42 -26.92 -9.57
N LYS A 26 -1.41 -28.03 -10.31
CA LYS A 26 -0.66 -29.23 -9.91
C LYS A 26 0.85 -29.00 -9.90
N TYR A 27 1.39 -28.17 -10.78
CA TYR A 27 2.80 -27.78 -10.76
C TYR A 27 3.15 -26.97 -9.51
N ILE A 28 2.35 -25.94 -9.18
CA ILE A 28 2.55 -25.12 -7.98
C ILE A 28 2.49 -25.98 -6.71
N LEU A 29 1.53 -26.91 -6.62
CA LEU A 29 1.45 -27.83 -5.49
C LEU A 29 2.71 -28.70 -5.35
N ARG A 30 3.28 -29.17 -6.46
CA ARG A 30 4.54 -29.93 -6.44
C ARG A 30 5.72 -29.08 -5.98
N GLU A 31 5.80 -27.83 -6.42
CA GLU A 31 6.85 -26.90 -5.99
C GLU A 31 6.74 -26.56 -4.49
N ILE A 32 5.52 -26.40 -3.96
CA ILE A 32 5.28 -26.23 -2.51
C ILE A 32 5.84 -27.43 -1.74
N ILE A 33 5.50 -28.65 -2.18
CA ILE A 33 5.94 -29.89 -1.53
C ILE A 33 7.47 -30.00 -1.58
N ASP A 34 8.09 -29.74 -2.73
CA ASP A 34 9.55 -29.81 -2.89
C ASP A 34 10.28 -28.79 -2.01
N THR A 35 9.74 -27.57 -1.91
CA THR A 35 10.29 -26.51 -1.06
C THR A 35 10.19 -26.88 0.42
N ALA A 36 9.03 -27.40 0.85
CA ALA A 36 8.84 -27.84 2.23
C ALA A 36 9.76 -29.00 2.60
N TYR A 37 9.97 -29.94 1.67
CA TYR A 37 10.88 -31.07 1.87
C TYR A 37 12.32 -30.59 2.06
N LYS A 38 12.81 -29.70 1.19
CA LYS A 38 14.16 -29.10 1.31
C LYS A 38 14.36 -28.40 2.65
N LEU A 39 13.42 -27.53 3.03
CA LEU A 39 13.48 -26.83 4.33
C LEU A 39 13.51 -27.79 5.52
N THR A 40 12.77 -28.89 5.43
CA THR A 40 12.77 -29.92 6.48
C THR A 40 14.14 -30.60 6.55
N THR A 41 14.71 -30.98 5.40
CA THR A 41 16.05 -31.59 5.32
C THR A 41 17.12 -30.65 5.86
N ASP A 42 17.15 -29.40 5.41
CA ASP A 42 18.12 -28.39 5.86
C ASP A 42 18.03 -28.17 7.39
N ALA A 43 16.82 -28.18 7.96
CA ALA A 43 16.61 -28.07 9.40
C ALA A 43 17.15 -29.28 10.19
N TYR A 44 17.09 -30.48 9.62
CA TYR A 44 17.60 -31.70 10.25
C TYR A 44 19.12 -31.82 10.14
N GLU A 45 19.71 -31.39 9.03
CA GLU A 45 21.17 -31.40 8.81
C GLU A 45 21.88 -30.41 9.74
N GLY A 46 21.24 -29.27 10.06
CA GLY A 46 21.69 -28.36 11.10
C GLY A 46 23.03 -27.65 10.80
N GLU A 47 23.42 -27.57 9.54
CA GLU A 47 24.66 -26.91 9.10
C GLU A 47 24.55 -25.38 9.09
N ASP A 48 23.33 -24.85 8.89
CA ASP A 48 23.05 -23.41 8.83
C ASP A 48 22.63 -22.84 10.20
N ASP A 49 22.92 -21.55 10.42
CA ASP A 49 22.33 -20.79 11.53
C ASP A 49 20.80 -20.71 11.38
N PRO A 50 20.00 -20.85 12.46
CA PRO A 50 18.54 -20.80 12.38
C PRO A 50 17.98 -19.55 11.68
N ASN A 51 18.65 -18.40 11.79
CA ASN A 51 18.20 -17.18 11.09
C ASN A 51 18.44 -17.27 9.58
N GLN A 52 19.56 -17.87 9.16
CA GLN A 52 19.84 -18.09 7.73
C GLN A 52 18.84 -19.08 7.11
N LEU A 53 18.43 -20.09 7.87
CA LEU A 53 17.41 -21.04 7.42
C LEU A 53 16.03 -20.37 7.28
N LEU A 54 15.68 -19.47 8.20
CA LEU A 54 14.46 -18.66 8.11
C LEU A 54 14.49 -17.75 6.87
N ASP A 55 15.59 -17.05 6.62
CA ASP A 55 15.74 -16.17 5.45
C ASP A 55 15.60 -16.97 4.13
N LYS A 56 16.19 -18.16 4.04
CA LYS A 56 16.05 -19.07 2.89
C LYS A 56 14.60 -19.51 2.69
N ALA A 57 13.89 -19.82 3.78
CA ALA A 57 12.48 -20.21 3.73
C ALA A 57 11.60 -19.09 3.17
N GLU A 58 11.81 -17.86 3.66
CA GLU A 58 11.08 -16.68 3.24
C GLU A 58 11.31 -16.39 1.75
N HIS A 59 12.57 -16.46 1.30
CA HIS A 59 12.93 -16.25 -0.10
C HIS A 59 12.25 -17.26 -1.03
N ASN A 60 12.31 -18.55 -0.70
CA ASN A 60 11.73 -19.62 -1.53
C ASN A 60 10.20 -19.52 -1.61
N LEU A 61 9.54 -19.19 -0.50
CA LEU A 61 8.10 -18.95 -0.47
C LEU A 61 7.69 -17.73 -1.30
N PHE A 62 8.49 -16.67 -1.25
CA PHE A 62 8.24 -15.45 -2.02
C PHE A 62 8.36 -15.67 -3.53
N ASP A 63 9.38 -16.41 -3.97
CA ASP A 63 9.57 -16.77 -5.38
C ASP A 63 8.42 -17.62 -5.91
N LEU A 64 7.93 -18.57 -5.11
CA LEU A 64 6.77 -19.39 -5.44
C LEU A 64 5.50 -18.55 -5.59
N ALA A 65 5.29 -17.59 -4.68
CA ALA A 65 4.17 -16.66 -4.74
C ALA A 65 4.21 -15.79 -6.01
N ARG A 66 5.40 -15.35 -6.45
CA ARG A 66 5.59 -14.61 -7.70
C ARG A 66 5.27 -15.45 -8.93
N ARG A 67 5.71 -16.70 -8.98
CA ARG A 67 5.41 -17.63 -10.10
C ARG A 67 3.91 -17.94 -10.21
N GLY A 68 3.13 -17.75 -9.15
CA GLY A 68 1.67 -17.82 -9.16
C GLY A 68 0.97 -16.63 -9.86
N LEU A 69 1.66 -15.52 -10.08
CA LEU A 69 1.08 -14.34 -10.74
C LEU A 69 1.04 -14.57 -12.25
N ILE A 70 -0.15 -14.52 -12.84
CA ILE A 70 -0.33 -14.33 -14.28
C ILE A 70 -0.26 -12.82 -14.51
N PRO A 71 0.67 -12.28 -15.31
CA PRO A 71 0.46 -10.99 -15.93
C PRO A 71 -0.79 -11.15 -16.79
N LYS A 72 -1.94 -10.64 -16.35
CA LYS A 72 -3.15 -10.61 -17.16
C LYS A 72 -2.88 -9.61 -18.29
N SER A 73 -2.38 -10.08 -19.43
CA SER A 73 -2.36 -9.27 -20.64
C SER A 73 -3.80 -9.15 -21.13
N VAL A 74 -4.38 -7.97 -20.96
CA VAL A 74 -5.73 -7.66 -21.43
C VAL A 74 -5.63 -7.03 -22.82
N ALA A 75 -6.57 -7.33 -23.71
CA ALA A 75 -6.66 -6.64 -25.00
C ALA A 75 -6.81 -5.12 -24.79
N LEU A 76 -6.28 -4.31 -25.71
CA LEU A 76 -6.29 -2.86 -25.58
C LEU A 76 -7.71 -2.27 -25.67
N GLU A 77 -8.57 -2.85 -26.49
CA GLU A 77 -9.95 -2.39 -26.74
C GLU A 77 -10.78 -2.19 -25.45
N PRO A 78 -10.94 -3.18 -24.55
CA PRO A 78 -11.70 -2.98 -23.32
C PRO A 78 -11.10 -1.91 -22.41
N ILE A 79 -9.77 -1.75 -22.39
CA ILE A 79 -9.09 -0.69 -21.62
C ILE A 79 -9.44 0.69 -22.17
N LEU A 80 -9.41 0.85 -23.50
CA LEU A 80 -9.77 2.12 -24.15
C LEU A 80 -11.25 2.47 -23.95
N ALA A 81 -12.14 1.47 -24.02
CA ALA A 81 -13.56 1.67 -23.73
C ALA A 81 -13.78 2.13 -22.28
N GLU A 82 -13.12 1.50 -21.31
CA GLU A 82 -13.17 1.92 -19.90
C GLU A 82 -12.59 3.34 -19.70
N ALA A 83 -11.45 3.64 -20.32
CA ALA A 83 -10.83 4.96 -20.25
C ALA A 83 -11.74 6.05 -20.80
N TYR A 84 -12.38 5.80 -21.95
CA TYR A 84 -13.33 6.74 -22.55
C TYR A 84 -14.56 6.96 -21.66
N GLN A 85 -15.13 5.90 -21.07
CA GLN A 85 -16.23 6.04 -20.11
C GLN A 85 -15.85 6.85 -18.87
N LYS A 86 -14.62 6.67 -18.35
CA LYS A 86 -14.12 7.48 -17.23
C LYS A 86 -13.97 8.95 -17.61
N LEU A 87 -13.50 9.25 -18.82
CA LEU A 87 -13.40 10.62 -19.33
C LEU A 87 -14.77 11.27 -19.50
N ASP A 88 -15.74 10.57 -20.09
CA ASP A 88 -17.09 11.07 -20.31
C ASP A 88 -17.81 11.38 -18.99
N LYS A 89 -17.67 10.50 -17.97
CA LYS A 89 -18.19 10.75 -16.62
C LYS A 89 -17.59 12.00 -15.96
N ARG A 90 -16.28 12.23 -16.15
CA ARG A 90 -15.60 13.44 -15.63
C ARG A 90 -16.12 14.72 -16.30
N GLN A 91 -16.37 14.66 -17.62
CA GLN A 91 -16.88 15.80 -18.37
C GLN A 91 -18.36 16.09 -18.08
N SER A 92 -19.16 15.04 -17.85
CA SER A 92 -20.62 15.11 -17.69
C SER A 92 -21.10 15.59 -16.31
N GLY A 93 -20.20 15.90 -15.37
CA GLY A 93 -20.53 16.78 -14.23
C GLY A 93 -20.58 16.14 -12.84
N ASP A 94 -20.02 14.95 -12.63
CA ASP A 94 -19.86 14.40 -11.26
C ASP A 94 -18.66 15.08 -10.54
N LYS A 95 -18.71 16.41 -10.43
CA LYS A 95 -17.67 17.27 -9.82
C LYS A 95 -17.71 17.25 -8.29
N LYS A 96 -18.00 16.10 -7.68
CA LYS A 96 -17.97 15.99 -6.20
C LYS A 96 -16.59 16.32 -5.62
N HIS A 97 -15.53 16.12 -6.41
CA HIS A 97 -14.17 16.49 -6.07
C HIS A 97 -13.55 17.31 -7.22
N ALA A 98 -12.81 18.37 -6.88
CA ALA A 98 -12.21 19.28 -7.86
C ALA A 98 -11.09 18.63 -8.68
N TYR A 99 -10.50 17.57 -8.14
CA TYR A 99 -9.38 16.84 -8.72
C TYR A 99 -9.74 15.38 -8.94
N SER A 100 -9.06 14.73 -9.88
CA SER A 100 -9.37 13.36 -10.25
C SER A 100 -8.72 12.28 -9.38
N GLY A 101 -7.63 12.63 -8.70
CA GLY A 101 -6.95 11.81 -7.70
C GLY A 101 -7.26 12.23 -6.26
N VAL A 102 -6.49 11.70 -5.30
CA VAL A 102 -6.55 12.08 -3.89
C VAL A 102 -5.86 13.44 -3.70
N PRO A 103 -6.56 14.50 -3.29
CA PRO A 103 -5.94 15.81 -3.15
C PRO A 103 -4.97 15.87 -1.97
N SER A 104 -3.85 16.55 -2.17
CA SER A 104 -2.86 16.83 -1.12
C SER A 104 -3.30 17.96 -0.17
N GLY A 105 -4.26 18.79 -0.60
CA GLY A 105 -4.70 20.01 0.08
C GLY A 105 -3.79 21.21 -0.14
N PHE A 106 -2.74 21.06 -0.95
CA PHE A 106 -1.93 22.17 -1.46
C PHE A 106 -2.40 22.50 -2.87
N LYS A 107 -3.16 23.58 -3.02
CA LYS A 107 -3.79 23.96 -4.28
C LYS A 107 -2.83 23.94 -5.47
N ASP A 108 -1.67 24.58 -5.34
CA ASP A 108 -0.71 24.66 -6.45
C ASP A 108 -0.17 23.27 -6.86
N LEU A 109 0.00 22.36 -5.88
CA LEU A 109 0.43 20.98 -6.17
C LEU A 109 -0.70 20.17 -6.78
N ASP A 110 -1.92 20.33 -6.27
CA ASP A 110 -3.10 19.62 -6.77
C ASP A 110 -3.48 20.09 -8.17
N ASP A 111 -3.33 21.39 -8.49
CA ASP A 111 -3.51 21.93 -9.84
C ASP A 111 -2.48 21.36 -10.83
N MET A 112 -1.25 21.05 -10.37
CA MET A 112 -0.20 20.45 -11.19
C MET A 112 -0.34 18.94 -11.36
N THR A 113 -0.87 18.24 -10.36
CA THR A 113 -0.92 16.77 -10.31
C THR A 113 -2.31 16.21 -10.59
N ASP A 114 -3.34 17.06 -10.53
CA ASP A 114 -4.74 16.66 -10.47
C ASP A 114 -5.03 15.69 -9.31
N GLY A 115 -4.31 15.88 -8.20
CA GLY A 115 -4.28 14.98 -7.04
C GLY A 115 -3.46 13.69 -7.29
N PHE A 116 -3.20 12.94 -6.23
CA PHE A 116 -2.46 11.68 -6.32
C PHE A 116 -3.32 10.58 -6.96
N GLN A 117 -2.88 10.09 -8.12
CA GLN A 117 -3.65 9.12 -8.91
C GLN A 117 -3.52 7.70 -8.33
N PRO A 118 -4.56 6.86 -8.47
CA PRO A 118 -4.46 5.45 -8.16
C PRO A 118 -3.33 4.78 -8.95
N SER A 119 -2.61 3.87 -8.31
CA SER A 119 -1.48 3.11 -8.87
C SER A 119 -0.15 3.87 -9.05
N ASP A 120 -0.09 5.17 -8.75
CA ASP A 120 1.16 5.92 -8.77
C ASP A 120 2.00 5.68 -7.50
N LEU A 121 3.32 5.61 -7.68
CA LEU A 121 4.30 5.68 -6.59
C LEU A 121 4.87 7.10 -6.52
N VAL A 122 4.42 7.87 -5.52
CA VAL A 122 4.90 9.23 -5.28
C VAL A 122 6.04 9.21 -4.26
N ILE A 123 7.22 9.69 -4.66
CA ILE A 123 8.41 9.70 -3.80
C ILE A 123 8.71 11.14 -3.35
N LEU A 124 8.61 11.38 -2.03
CA LEU A 124 9.04 12.64 -1.42
C LEU A 124 10.50 12.56 -0.95
N ALA A 125 11.41 13.08 -1.77
CA ALA A 125 12.85 13.08 -1.49
C ALA A 125 13.38 14.45 -1.05
N GLY A 126 14.45 14.45 -0.26
CA GLY A 126 15.07 15.67 0.27
C GLY A 126 16.02 15.40 1.44
N ARG A 127 16.90 16.36 1.74
CA ARG A 127 17.90 16.22 2.82
C ARG A 127 17.23 16.12 4.22
N PRO A 128 17.94 15.58 5.24
CA PRO A 128 17.50 15.71 6.63
C PRO A 128 17.13 17.16 6.97
N SER A 129 16.12 17.33 7.83
CA SER A 129 15.62 18.65 8.26
C SER A 129 14.94 19.52 7.18
N MET A 130 14.76 19.06 5.94
CA MET A 130 14.02 19.78 4.90
C MET A 130 12.48 19.65 5.01
N GLY A 131 11.97 19.09 6.10
CA GLY A 131 10.52 19.06 6.38
C GLY A 131 9.71 17.96 5.69
N LYS A 132 10.35 16.94 5.08
CA LYS A 132 9.66 15.83 4.37
C LYS A 132 8.53 15.20 5.18
N THR A 133 8.82 14.78 6.42
CA THR A 133 7.83 14.15 7.30
C THR A 133 6.68 15.09 7.60
N THR A 134 6.97 16.37 7.85
CA THR A 134 5.92 17.37 8.09
C THR A 134 5.04 17.56 6.87
N LEU A 135 5.62 17.61 5.67
CA LEU A 135 4.86 17.73 4.44
C LEU A 135 3.96 16.51 4.21
N ALA A 136 4.51 15.29 4.32
CA ALA A 136 3.76 14.05 4.17
C ALA A 136 2.59 13.95 5.18
N LEU A 137 2.82 14.31 6.44
CA LEU A 137 1.78 14.32 7.47
C LEU A 137 0.68 15.35 7.20
N ASN A 138 1.01 16.52 6.64
CA ASN A 138 0.00 17.51 6.26
C ASN A 138 -0.84 17.01 5.07
N MET A 139 -0.21 16.40 4.06
CA MET A 139 -0.94 15.79 2.94
C MET A 139 -1.89 14.69 3.42
N ALA A 140 -1.41 13.80 4.29
CA ALA A 140 -2.21 12.75 4.90
C ALA A 140 -3.38 13.31 5.72
N ARG A 141 -3.13 14.34 6.55
CA ARG A 141 -4.18 15.02 7.32
C ARG A 141 -5.23 15.64 6.42
N ASN A 142 -4.83 16.36 5.37
CA ASN A 142 -5.76 17.01 4.46
C ASN A 142 -6.62 15.99 3.71
N ALA A 143 -5.99 14.94 3.16
CA ALA A 143 -6.69 13.86 2.49
C ALA A 143 -7.76 13.20 3.39
N ALA A 144 -7.42 12.97 4.67
CA ALA A 144 -8.36 12.37 5.62
C ALA A 144 -9.43 13.35 6.13
N LYS A 145 -9.05 14.56 6.52
CA LYS A 145 -9.92 15.54 7.19
C LYS A 145 -10.80 16.31 6.19
N GLU A 146 -10.20 16.85 5.13
CA GLU A 146 -10.89 17.74 4.19
C GLU A 146 -11.66 16.95 3.12
N TYR A 147 -11.12 15.80 2.71
CA TYR A 147 -11.66 15.00 1.61
C TYR A 147 -12.24 13.65 2.06
N GLY A 148 -12.08 13.27 3.33
CA GLY A 148 -12.69 12.06 3.89
C GLY A 148 -12.05 10.74 3.43
N HIS A 149 -10.85 10.76 2.87
CA HIS A 149 -10.16 9.55 2.43
C HIS A 149 -9.56 8.78 3.60
N LYS A 150 -9.64 7.45 3.56
CA LYS A 150 -8.95 6.59 4.54
C LYS A 150 -7.45 6.62 4.28
N VAL A 151 -6.63 6.95 5.28
CA VAL A 151 -5.18 7.08 5.15
C VAL A 151 -4.46 6.19 6.16
N GLY A 152 -3.50 5.39 5.68
CA GLY A 152 -2.56 4.64 6.53
C GLY A 152 -1.19 5.32 6.55
N ILE A 153 -0.64 5.54 7.74
CA ILE A 153 0.67 6.16 7.97
C ILE A 153 1.58 5.13 8.63
N PHE A 154 2.60 4.68 7.89
CA PHE A 154 3.63 3.78 8.39
C PHE A 154 4.89 4.57 8.71
N SER A 155 5.37 4.51 9.94
CA SER A 155 6.52 5.29 10.41
C SER A 155 7.59 4.38 11.00
N MET A 156 8.76 4.39 10.36
CA MET A 156 9.91 3.59 10.78
C MET A 156 10.93 4.39 11.60
N GLU A 157 10.76 5.71 11.69
CA GLU A 157 11.71 6.62 12.38
C GLU A 157 11.09 7.26 13.63
N MET A 158 9.80 7.59 13.58
CA MET A 158 9.10 8.29 14.64
C MET A 158 8.02 7.41 15.27
N SER A 159 7.83 7.54 16.58
CA SER A 159 6.73 6.85 17.26
C SER A 159 5.37 7.45 16.91
N SER A 160 4.32 6.65 17.07
CA SER A 160 2.92 7.05 16.89
C SER A 160 2.57 8.29 17.72
N TYR A 161 3.09 8.36 18.96
CA TYR A 161 2.94 9.53 19.83
C TYR A 161 3.57 10.81 19.22
N GLN A 162 4.79 10.72 18.67
CA GLN A 162 5.45 11.88 18.08
C GLN A 162 4.71 12.39 16.84
N ILE A 163 4.14 11.48 16.05
CA ILE A 163 3.31 11.81 14.89
C ILE A 163 2.02 12.49 15.33
N ALA A 164 1.30 11.91 16.30
CA ALA A 164 0.07 12.46 16.84
C ALA A 164 0.29 13.88 17.38
N MET A 165 1.38 14.11 18.12
CA MET A 165 1.73 15.44 18.62
C MET A 165 2.00 16.45 17.50
N ARG A 166 2.62 16.03 16.39
CA ARG A 166 2.81 16.90 15.22
C ARG A 166 1.49 17.24 14.53
N LEU A 167 0.61 16.26 14.34
CA LEU A 167 -0.73 16.50 13.79
C LEU A 167 -1.52 17.46 14.68
N LEU A 168 -1.51 17.23 16.00
CA LEU A 168 -2.21 18.06 16.97
C LEU A 168 -1.70 19.50 17.01
N THR A 169 -0.38 19.70 17.02
CA THR A 169 0.21 21.06 17.00
C THR A 169 -0.04 21.79 15.69
N ALA A 170 -0.03 21.07 14.56
CA ALA A 170 -0.38 21.62 13.25
C ALA A 170 -1.85 22.06 13.18
N GLU A 171 -2.75 21.24 13.73
CA GLU A 171 -4.19 21.51 13.75
C GLU A 171 -4.55 22.65 14.72
N ALA A 172 -4.09 22.56 15.97
CA ALA A 172 -4.32 23.58 16.98
C ALA A 172 -3.61 24.91 16.67
N LYS A 173 -2.66 24.91 15.72
CA LYS A 173 -1.73 26.02 15.40
C LYS A 173 -1.03 26.53 16.67
N VAL A 174 -0.44 25.59 17.41
CA VAL A 174 0.29 25.83 18.67
C VAL A 174 1.76 25.50 18.46
N ASP A 175 2.63 26.26 19.13
CA ASP A 175 4.07 26.05 19.07
C ASP A 175 4.46 24.67 19.64
N SER A 176 5.10 23.84 18.79
CA SER A 176 5.50 22.47 19.15
C SER A 176 6.55 22.40 20.27
N HIS A 177 7.38 23.44 20.43
CA HIS A 177 8.37 23.52 21.48
C HIS A 177 7.72 23.92 22.82
N LYS A 178 6.73 24.83 22.81
CA LYS A 178 5.91 25.10 24.01
C LYS A 178 5.13 23.86 24.46
N MET A 179 4.54 23.15 23.50
CA MET A 179 3.83 21.89 23.72
C MET A 179 4.74 20.86 24.41
N ARG A 180 5.98 20.72 23.91
CA ARG A 180 6.98 19.80 24.49
C ARG A 180 7.44 20.23 25.89
N LYS A 181 7.57 21.53 26.14
CA LYS A 181 7.98 22.06 27.46
C LYS A 181 6.83 22.17 28.47
N GLY A 182 5.58 21.96 28.04
CA GLY A 182 4.40 22.14 28.89
C GLY A 182 4.14 23.60 29.27
N THR A 183 4.72 24.57 28.56
CA THR A 183 4.59 26.01 28.86
C THR A 183 3.45 26.65 28.08
N LEU A 184 2.33 25.94 27.94
CA LEU A 184 1.16 26.38 27.21
C LEU A 184 0.37 27.40 28.01
N SER A 185 -0.07 28.45 27.34
CA SER A 185 -0.95 29.47 27.90
C SER A 185 -2.37 28.92 28.07
N LYS A 186 -3.14 29.52 28.98
CA LYS A 186 -4.54 29.13 29.23
C LYS A 186 -5.44 29.24 27.98
N SER A 187 -5.10 30.09 27.02
CA SER A 187 -5.82 30.24 25.75
C SER A 187 -5.46 29.20 24.69
N GLU A 188 -4.33 28.50 24.82
CA GLU A 188 -3.93 27.43 23.91
C GLU A 188 -4.62 26.10 24.24
N TRP A 189 -4.97 25.86 25.50
CA TRP A 189 -5.65 24.63 25.94
C TRP A 189 -7.01 24.38 25.26
N PRO A 190 -7.91 25.37 25.11
CA PRO A 190 -9.17 25.17 24.38
C PRO A 190 -8.96 24.80 22.90
N ARG A 191 -7.94 25.39 22.25
CA ARG A 191 -7.61 25.10 20.85
C ARG A 191 -7.09 23.67 20.67
N LEU A 192 -6.30 23.20 21.63
CA LEU A 192 -5.84 21.81 21.66
C LEU A 192 -7.01 20.85 21.88
N ALA A 193 -7.92 21.15 22.81
CA ALA A 193 -9.09 20.32 23.04
C ALA A 193 -9.98 20.22 21.79
N GLN A 194 -10.21 21.34 21.10
CA GLN A 194 -10.92 21.36 19.83
C GLN A 194 -10.21 20.51 18.77
N ALA A 195 -8.90 20.68 18.59
CA ALA A 195 -8.11 19.93 17.63
C ALA A 195 -8.10 18.42 17.93
N VAL A 196 -8.10 18.01 19.20
CA VAL A 196 -8.27 16.61 19.58
C VAL A 196 -9.62 16.08 19.10
N GLY A 197 -10.70 16.82 19.30
CA GLY A 197 -12.02 16.44 18.79
C GLY A 197 -12.02 16.27 17.27
N GLU A 198 -11.52 17.26 16.54
CA GLU A 198 -11.48 17.23 15.07
C GLU A 198 -10.61 16.09 14.52
N LEU A 199 -9.49 15.78 15.17
CA LEU A 199 -8.59 14.69 14.76
C LEU A 199 -9.05 13.31 15.24
N SER A 200 -9.99 13.21 16.18
CA SER A 200 -10.49 11.91 16.64
C SER A 200 -11.44 11.27 15.63
N ASP A 201 -12.09 12.09 14.81
CA ASP A 201 -13.12 11.66 13.86
C ASP A 201 -12.56 11.36 12.45
N ILE A 202 -11.28 11.68 12.19
CA ILE A 202 -10.71 11.48 10.86
C ILE A 202 -10.34 10.01 10.60
N PRO A 203 -10.52 9.50 9.37
CA PRO A 203 -10.19 8.13 9.02
C PRO A 203 -8.68 7.94 8.76
N ALA A 204 -7.84 8.21 9.75
CA ALA A 204 -6.38 8.05 9.67
C ALA A 204 -5.88 6.99 10.67
N TYR A 205 -5.00 6.10 10.19
CA TYR A 205 -4.45 4.98 10.96
C TYR A 205 -2.92 5.08 10.99
N ILE A 206 -2.30 4.86 12.14
CA ILE A 206 -0.85 5.00 12.32
C ILE A 206 -0.26 3.67 12.79
N ASP A 207 0.86 3.29 12.19
CA ASP A 207 1.67 2.13 12.55
C ASP A 207 3.14 2.55 12.68
N ASP A 208 3.70 2.43 13.88
CA ASP A 208 5.10 2.77 14.19
C ASP A 208 6.00 1.54 14.39
N THR A 209 5.62 0.40 13.80
CA THR A 209 6.46 -0.80 13.81
C THR A 209 7.80 -0.52 13.11
N ALA A 210 8.90 -0.65 13.86
CA ALA A 210 10.25 -0.51 13.34
C ALA A 210 10.57 -1.63 12.34
N SER A 211 11.34 -1.31 11.29
CA SER A 211 11.85 -2.30 10.31
C SER A 211 10.77 -3.19 9.67
N LEU A 212 9.71 -2.57 9.15
CA LEU A 212 8.65 -3.26 8.40
C LEU A 212 9.16 -3.81 7.06
N ASP A 213 8.92 -5.09 6.78
CA ASP A 213 9.09 -5.63 5.44
C ASP A 213 7.94 -5.22 4.50
N ILE A 214 8.20 -5.23 3.19
CA ILE A 214 7.22 -4.90 2.15
C ILE A 214 6.02 -5.86 2.18
N LEU A 215 6.23 -7.13 2.52
CA LEU A 215 5.14 -8.11 2.65
C LEU A 215 4.22 -7.78 3.82
N ASP A 216 4.81 -7.41 4.96
CA ASP A 216 4.08 -6.96 6.15
C ASP A 216 3.31 -5.67 5.88
N LEU A 217 3.91 -4.73 5.15
CA LEU A 217 3.22 -3.50 4.73
C LEU A 217 1.96 -3.84 3.91
N ARG A 218 2.11 -4.76 2.95
CA ARG A 218 1.01 -5.16 2.07
C ARG A 218 -0.09 -5.92 2.81
N SER A 219 0.26 -6.72 3.82
CA SER A 219 -0.72 -7.48 4.61
C SER A 219 -1.54 -6.57 5.53
N ARG A 220 -0.93 -5.51 6.10
CA ARG A 220 -1.61 -4.54 6.99
C ARG A 220 -2.53 -3.56 6.26
N ILE A 221 -2.27 -3.28 4.99
CA ILE A 221 -3.11 -2.39 4.16
C ILE A 221 -4.39 -3.09 3.65
N ARG A 222 -4.37 -4.42 3.55
CA ARG A 222 -5.51 -5.22 3.07
C ARG A 222 -6.56 -5.43 4.16
#